data_AF-A0AAD7PSX9-F1
#
_entry.id   AF-A0AAD7PSX9-F1
#
_cell.length_a   1.000
_cell.length_b   1.000
_cell.length_c   1.000
_cell.angle_alpha   90.00
_cell.angle_beta   90.00
_cell.angle_gamma   90.00
#
_symmetry.space_group_name_H-M   'P 1'
#
loop_
_entity.id
_entity.type
_entity.pdbx_description
1 polymer ?
#
loop_
_entity_poly.entity_id
_entity_poly.type
_entity_poly.pdbx_seq_one_letter_code
_entity_poly.pdbx_strand_id
1 'polypeptide(L)'
;MLADYEKAGKLYLEKCCDPDLKRAGDCFSLAGCCELAAQVYARGNFFSDCLTVCAEGSLFNAGLDYIQLWRQLETTAAEVIRRHELDKIEPNFLERCALHYYQLKDTRSMMRFVKAFRSMDLMREFLRSLGLFDELLLLEEELGNFLEAASIAKLRGDILLEADLLGKSGKFTGASELILFYILANSLWTSGSTGWPLKQFTHKGELLIKAKSFAKNESDNFYEFVCTEVDVLSNEQSNIFTMMTNLNLTRRHKSIRGEILSLRKILDAHFELYSSKYVWQDEVIVDSAKHMEGLVSKNQVSVDTLVYFWKCWKEKIVNILEYLACIDGQFAFNFLGVWK
;
A
#
# COMPACT_ATOMS: atom_id res chain seq x y z
N MET A 1 26.61 -26.93 45.86
CA MET A 1 27.13 -26.24 44.67
C MET A 1 26.29 -25.00 44.34
N LEU A 2 25.02 -25.11 43.89
CA LEU A 2 24.17 -23.92 43.61
C LEU A 2 23.99 -22.98 44.82
N ALA A 3 23.72 -23.54 46.00
CA ALA A 3 23.57 -22.78 47.25
C ALA A 3 24.88 -22.12 47.74
N ASP A 4 26.04 -22.58 47.26
CA ASP A 4 27.34 -22.01 47.61
C ASP A 4 27.64 -20.76 46.76
N TYR A 5 27.22 -20.78 45.48
CA TYR A 5 27.31 -19.63 44.58
C TYR A 5 26.41 -18.47 45.00
N GLU A 6 25.17 -18.74 45.45
CA GLU A 6 24.28 -17.68 45.94
C GLU A 6 24.85 -16.97 47.17
N LYS A 7 25.43 -17.72 48.10
CA LYS A 7 26.09 -17.16 49.30
C LYS A 7 27.33 -16.34 48.92
N ALA A 8 28.11 -16.81 47.94
CA ALA A 8 29.27 -16.07 47.43
C ALA A 8 28.83 -14.74 46.77
N GLY A 9 27.76 -14.74 45.98
CA GLY A 9 27.20 -13.53 45.37
C GLY A 9 26.79 -12.47 46.39
N LYS A 10 26.10 -12.88 47.47
CA LYS A 10 25.72 -11.98 48.59
C LYS A 10 26.95 -11.41 49.30
N LEU A 11 27.98 -12.23 49.54
CA LEU A 11 29.21 -11.77 50.18
C LEU A 11 29.94 -10.72 49.34
N TYR A 12 30.00 -10.88 48.01
CA TYR A 12 30.61 -9.89 47.11
C TYR A 12 29.84 -8.56 47.06
N LEU A 13 28.52 -8.58 47.33
CA LEU A 13 27.71 -7.36 47.43
C LEU A 13 27.85 -6.65 48.79
N GLU A 14 27.96 -7.40 49.89
CA GLU A 14 27.85 -6.86 51.25
C GLU A 14 29.19 -6.48 51.90
N LYS A 15 30.30 -7.13 51.52
CA LYS A 15 31.56 -7.03 52.28
C LYS A 15 32.61 -6.03 51.78
N CYS A 16 32.40 -5.34 50.66
CA CYS A 16 33.45 -4.48 50.08
C CYS A 16 33.05 -3.00 50.07
N CYS A 17 33.98 -2.12 50.46
CA CYS A 17 33.82 -0.66 50.32
C CYS A 17 33.60 -0.23 48.86
N ASP A 18 34.09 -1.04 47.90
CA ASP A 18 33.70 -1.04 46.49
C ASP A 18 33.23 -2.47 46.11
N PRO A 19 31.92 -2.72 45.90
CA PRO A 19 31.42 -4.05 45.58
C PRO A 19 31.92 -4.52 44.19
N ASP A 20 32.44 -5.75 44.11
CA ASP A 20 32.81 -6.38 42.84
C ASP A 20 31.55 -6.90 42.14
N LEU A 21 30.84 -5.97 41.48
CA LEU A 21 29.56 -6.23 40.83
C LEU A 21 29.67 -7.31 39.74
N LYS A 22 30.81 -7.40 39.05
CA LYS A 22 30.99 -8.42 38.01
C LYS A 22 31.00 -9.82 38.60
N ARG A 23 31.84 -10.06 39.63
CA ARG A 23 31.90 -11.37 40.29
C ARG A 23 30.62 -11.73 41.03
N ALA A 24 29.95 -10.75 41.63
CA ALA A 24 28.65 -10.96 42.24
C ALA A 24 27.61 -11.43 41.20
N GLY A 25 27.52 -10.75 40.06
CA GLY A 25 26.63 -11.13 38.96
C GLY A 25 26.94 -12.52 38.41
N ASP A 26 28.22 -12.84 38.19
CA ASP A 26 28.64 -14.16 37.70
C ASP A 26 28.27 -15.28 38.70
N CYS A 27 28.43 -15.04 40.00
CA CYS A 27 28.00 -15.98 41.04
C CYS A 27 26.47 -16.20 41.05
N PHE A 28 25.67 -15.13 40.92
CA PHE A 28 24.21 -15.26 40.85
C PHE A 28 23.75 -15.96 39.56
N SER A 29 24.43 -15.71 38.44
CA SER A 29 24.15 -16.37 37.16
C SER A 29 24.41 -17.88 37.27
N LEU A 30 25.57 -18.28 37.83
CA LEU A 30 25.91 -19.68 38.10
C LEU A 30 24.97 -20.36 39.12
N ALA A 31 24.38 -19.58 40.03
CA ALA A 31 23.38 -20.07 40.98
C ALA A 31 21.98 -20.27 40.34
N GLY A 32 21.76 -19.82 39.10
CA GLY A 32 20.45 -19.80 38.45
C GLY A 32 19.52 -18.68 38.95
N CYS A 33 20.03 -17.74 39.74
CA CYS A 33 19.27 -16.59 40.25
C CYS A 33 19.25 -15.46 39.22
N CYS A 34 18.56 -15.66 38.10
CA CYS A 34 18.58 -14.74 36.95
C CYS A 34 18.16 -13.31 37.31
N GLU A 35 17.18 -13.12 38.20
CA GLU A 35 16.73 -11.79 38.63
C GLU A 35 17.82 -11.01 39.36
N LEU A 36 18.46 -11.65 40.34
CA LEU A 36 19.55 -11.03 41.11
C LEU A 36 20.78 -10.78 40.23
N ALA A 37 21.11 -11.73 39.36
CA ALA A 37 22.20 -11.58 38.40
C ALA A 37 21.96 -10.40 37.45
N ALA A 38 20.78 -10.32 36.83
CA ALA A 38 20.41 -9.22 35.93
C ALA A 38 20.45 -7.86 36.64
N GLN A 39 19.93 -7.77 37.86
CA GLN A 39 19.95 -6.54 38.65
C GLN A 39 21.39 -6.08 38.96
N VAL A 40 22.26 -7.01 39.36
CA VAL A 40 23.66 -6.72 39.68
C VAL A 40 24.44 -6.31 38.43
N TYR A 41 24.24 -7.00 37.31
CA TYR A 41 24.84 -6.62 36.04
C TYR A 41 24.36 -5.25 35.55
N ALA A 42 23.06 -4.96 35.68
CA ALA A 42 22.50 -3.66 35.31
C ALA A 42 23.08 -2.52 36.13
N ARG A 43 23.25 -2.71 37.44
CA ARG A 43 23.91 -1.74 38.33
C ARG A 43 25.37 -1.50 37.94
N GLY A 44 26.05 -2.53 37.45
CA GLY A 44 27.44 -2.46 36.97
C GLY A 44 27.60 -1.95 35.53
N ASN A 45 26.51 -1.66 34.81
CA ASN A 45 26.51 -1.36 33.36
C ASN A 45 27.15 -2.47 32.50
N PHE A 46 27.02 -3.74 32.93
CA PHE A 46 27.45 -4.90 32.16
C PHE A 46 26.33 -5.32 31.19
N PHE A 47 26.12 -4.54 30.13
CA PHE A 47 24.95 -4.67 29.24
C PHE A 47 24.80 -6.06 28.63
N SER A 48 25.89 -6.60 28.07
CA SER A 48 25.90 -7.92 27.41
C SER A 48 25.49 -9.03 28.37
N ASP A 49 26.09 -9.07 29.56
CA ASP A 49 25.82 -10.09 30.57
C ASP A 49 24.39 -9.96 31.11
N CYS A 50 23.95 -8.73 31.39
CA CYS A 50 22.60 -8.44 31.86
C CYS A 50 21.54 -8.95 30.86
N LEU A 51 21.65 -8.56 29.58
CA LEU A 51 20.67 -8.95 28.56
C LEU A 51 20.71 -10.45 28.24
N THR A 52 21.87 -11.08 28.36
CA THR A 52 22.00 -12.53 28.20
C THR A 52 21.25 -13.27 29.30
N VAL A 53 21.48 -12.92 30.57
CA VAL A 53 20.77 -13.52 31.71
C VAL A 53 19.28 -13.20 31.66
N CYS A 54 18.89 -11.99 31.25
CA CYS A 54 17.48 -11.68 31.05
C CYS A 54 16.83 -12.58 29.99
N ALA A 55 17.52 -12.85 28.89
CA ALA A 55 17.00 -13.72 27.84
C ALA A 55 16.92 -15.19 28.27
N GLU A 56 17.92 -15.68 29.01
CA GLU A 56 17.96 -17.06 29.53
C GLU A 56 16.91 -17.29 30.63
N GLY A 57 16.74 -16.31 31.53
CA GLY A 57 15.75 -16.34 32.60
C GLY A 57 14.33 -15.95 32.17
N SER A 58 14.08 -15.68 30.88
CA SER A 58 12.80 -15.15 30.35
C SER A 58 12.34 -13.85 31.03
N LEU A 59 13.29 -13.04 31.53
CA LEU A 59 13.06 -11.75 32.18
C LEU A 59 12.98 -10.62 31.13
N PHE A 60 12.17 -10.81 30.09
CA PHE A 60 12.12 -9.89 28.94
C PHE A 60 11.66 -8.48 29.30
N ASN A 61 10.70 -8.36 30.23
CA ASN A 61 10.22 -7.06 30.73
C ASN A 61 11.34 -6.31 31.45
N ALA A 62 12.01 -6.98 32.39
CA ALA A 62 13.11 -6.37 33.14
C ALA A 62 14.26 -5.96 32.21
N GLY A 63 14.61 -6.81 31.23
CA GLY A 63 15.60 -6.47 30.22
C GLY A 63 15.23 -5.23 29.38
N LEU A 64 13.96 -5.10 28.99
CA LEU A 64 13.46 -3.91 28.30
C LEU A 64 13.53 -2.66 29.18
N ASP A 65 13.15 -2.77 30.45
CA ASP A 65 13.22 -1.66 31.42
C ASP A 65 14.66 -1.20 31.63
N TYR A 66 15.63 -2.12 31.71
CA TYR A 66 17.05 -1.77 31.79
C TYR A 66 17.55 -1.08 30.52
N ILE A 67 17.16 -1.54 29.34
CA ILE A 67 17.49 -0.86 28.07
C ILE A 67 16.96 0.59 28.09
N GLN A 68 15.72 0.80 28.52
CA GLN A 68 15.13 2.14 28.61
C GLN A 68 15.87 3.02 29.62
N LEU A 69 16.25 2.46 30.77
CA LEU A 69 17.05 3.16 31.76
C LEU A 69 18.42 3.58 31.19
N TRP A 70 19.13 2.67 30.53
CA TRP A 70 20.45 2.97 29.96
C TRP A 70 20.39 4.01 28.83
N ARG A 71 19.30 4.05 28.05
CA ARG A 71 19.07 5.07 27.03
C ARG A 71 19.02 6.49 27.60
N GLN A 72 18.59 6.66 28.86
CA GLN A 72 18.40 7.97 29.49
C GLN A 72 19.67 8.54 30.16
N LEU A 73 20.73 7.74 30.30
CA LEU A 73 21.98 8.17 30.93
C LEU A 73 22.83 8.98 29.92
N GLU A 74 22.91 10.30 30.11
CA GLU A 74 23.66 11.25 29.27
C GLU A 74 24.48 12.24 30.09
N THR A 75 25.73 11.90 30.44
CA THR A 75 26.61 12.91 31.05
C THR A 75 28.11 12.80 30.75
N THR A 76 28.69 11.64 30.39
CA THR A 76 30.16 11.51 30.30
C THR A 76 30.72 10.84 29.03
N ALA A 77 31.97 11.14 28.67
CA ALA A 77 32.65 10.55 27.50
C ALA A 77 32.79 9.01 27.59
N ALA A 78 32.89 8.45 28.80
CA ALA A 78 32.90 7.01 29.04
C ALA A 78 31.51 6.36 28.82
N GLU A 79 30.42 7.14 28.89
CA GLU A 79 29.08 6.67 28.56
C GLU A 79 28.84 6.64 27.04
N VAL A 80 29.53 7.48 26.26
CA VAL A 80 29.45 7.46 24.78
C VAL A 80 30.01 6.16 24.20
N ILE A 81 31.16 5.68 24.69
CA ILE A 81 31.75 4.40 24.25
C ILE A 81 30.81 3.24 24.61
N ARG A 82 30.25 3.27 25.82
CA ARG A 82 29.32 2.25 26.32
C ARG A 82 27.98 2.24 25.56
N ARG A 83 27.49 3.41 25.13
CA ARG A 83 26.32 3.51 24.26
C ARG A 83 26.52 2.76 22.94
N HIS A 84 27.70 2.87 22.34
CA HIS A 84 28.01 2.16 21.11
C HIS A 84 28.04 0.63 21.30
N GLU A 85 28.41 0.14 22.49
CA GLU A 85 28.26 -1.28 22.82
C GLU A 85 26.80 -1.69 22.96
N LEU A 86 25.98 -0.86 23.64
CA LEU A 86 24.54 -1.08 23.76
C LEU A 86 23.86 -1.12 22.39
N ASP A 87 24.20 -0.20 21.49
CA ASP A 87 23.62 -0.11 20.14
C ASP A 87 23.85 -1.39 19.31
N LYS A 88 24.89 -2.16 19.62
CA LYS A 88 25.17 -3.45 18.95
C LYS A 88 24.41 -4.63 19.55
N ILE A 89 24.14 -4.59 20.85
CA ILE A 89 23.58 -5.74 21.60
C ILE A 89 22.06 -5.63 21.71
N GLU A 90 21.56 -4.41 21.86
CA GLU A 90 20.14 -4.10 22.06
C GLU A 90 19.25 -4.66 20.94
N PRO A 91 19.56 -4.52 19.63
CA PRO A 91 18.71 -5.06 18.57
C PRO A 91 18.54 -6.58 18.67
N ASN A 92 19.62 -7.32 18.92
CA ASN A 92 19.58 -8.79 19.04
C ASN A 92 18.73 -9.24 20.23
N PHE A 93 18.79 -8.52 21.35
CA PHE A 93 17.95 -8.81 22.51
C PHE A 93 16.47 -8.56 22.21
N LEU A 94 16.14 -7.41 21.62
CA LEU A 94 14.76 -7.07 21.27
C LEU A 94 14.18 -8.04 20.23
N GLU A 95 14.97 -8.43 19.24
CA GLU A 95 14.61 -9.43 18.24
C GLU A 95 14.29 -10.79 18.89
N ARG A 96 15.15 -11.27 19.80
CA ARG A 96 14.91 -12.51 20.54
C ARG A 96 13.62 -12.46 21.35
N CYS A 97 13.35 -11.34 22.01
CA CYS A 97 12.11 -11.14 22.77
C CYS A 97 10.89 -11.15 21.85
N ALA A 98 10.93 -10.40 20.76
CA ALA A 98 9.86 -10.34 19.78
C ALA A 98 9.59 -11.73 19.17
N LEU A 99 10.64 -12.46 18.78
CA LEU A 99 10.54 -13.80 18.23
C LEU A 99 9.92 -14.80 19.22
N HIS A 100 10.26 -14.70 20.52
CA HIS A 100 9.66 -15.53 21.55
C HIS A 100 8.13 -15.33 21.61
N TYR A 101 7.66 -14.08 21.66
CA TYR A 101 6.22 -13.80 21.70
C TYR A 101 5.51 -14.12 20.38
N TYR A 102 6.20 -13.98 19.25
CA TYR A 102 5.70 -14.44 17.95
C TYR A 102 5.45 -15.96 17.95
N GLN A 103 6.38 -16.76 18.48
CA GLN A 103 6.21 -18.21 18.61
C GLN A 103 5.03 -18.59 19.52
N LEU A 104 4.75 -17.78 20.54
CA LEU A 104 3.58 -17.92 21.42
C LEU A 104 2.28 -17.41 20.80
N LYS A 105 2.32 -16.85 19.58
CA LYS A 105 1.20 -16.17 18.92
C LYS A 105 0.63 -14.99 19.72
N ASP A 106 1.46 -14.36 20.55
CA ASP A 106 1.12 -13.13 21.27
C ASP A 106 1.63 -11.91 20.49
N THR A 107 0.87 -11.54 19.46
CA THR A 107 1.18 -10.38 18.60
C THR A 107 1.27 -9.08 19.41
N ARG A 108 0.50 -8.95 20.50
CA ARG A 108 0.49 -7.74 21.33
C ARG A 108 1.81 -7.55 22.04
N SER A 109 2.29 -8.58 22.73
CA SER A 109 3.57 -8.54 23.41
C SER A 109 4.72 -8.44 22.42
N MET A 110 4.68 -9.17 21.30
CA MET A 110 5.66 -9.05 20.21
C MET A 110 5.78 -7.61 19.72
N MET A 111 4.66 -6.96 19.36
CA MET A 111 4.68 -5.59 18.85
C MET A 111 5.21 -4.59 19.88
N ARG A 112 5.09 -4.86 21.18
CA ARG A 112 5.70 -4.01 22.21
C ARG A 112 7.24 -4.02 22.12
N PHE A 113 7.86 -5.17 21.82
CA PHE A 113 9.31 -5.25 21.61
C PHE A 113 9.71 -4.71 20.25
N VAL A 114 8.91 -4.93 19.20
CA VAL A 114 9.16 -4.34 17.88
C VAL A 114 9.16 -2.81 17.96
N LYS A 115 8.15 -2.21 18.60
CA LYS A 115 8.08 -0.75 18.81
C LYS A 115 9.20 -0.21 19.71
N ALA A 116 9.93 -1.09 20.42
CA ALA A 116 11.06 -0.69 21.24
C ALA A 116 12.37 -0.55 20.44
N PHE A 117 12.48 -1.06 19.21
CA PHE A 117 13.67 -0.82 18.37
C PHE A 117 13.89 0.69 18.17
N ARG A 118 15.15 1.13 18.06
CA ARG A 118 15.46 2.55 17.81
C ARG A 118 15.33 2.96 16.34
N SER A 119 15.45 2.00 15.43
CA SER A 119 15.44 2.24 13.99
C SER A 119 14.17 1.66 13.37
N MET A 120 13.51 2.47 12.54
CA MET A 120 12.41 2.03 11.69
C MET A 120 12.82 0.91 10.75
N ASP A 121 14.06 0.91 10.26
CA ASP A 121 14.54 -0.11 9.35
C ASP A 121 14.62 -1.48 10.03
N LEU A 122 15.04 -1.52 11.30
CA LEU A 122 15.05 -2.75 12.09
C LEU A 122 13.63 -3.28 12.34
N MET A 123 12.67 -2.39 12.62
CA MET A 123 11.26 -2.79 12.76
C MET A 123 10.72 -3.39 11.45
N ARG A 124 10.99 -2.71 10.33
CA ARG A 124 10.59 -3.15 8.98
C ARG A 124 11.21 -4.49 8.61
N GLU A 125 12.51 -4.64 8.82
CA GLU A 125 13.26 -5.85 8.51
C GLU A 125 12.72 -7.05 9.30
N PHE A 126 12.51 -6.89 10.61
CA PHE A 126 11.94 -7.91 11.47
C PHE A 126 10.54 -8.34 11.02
N LEU A 127 9.63 -7.39 10.78
CA LEU A 127 8.26 -7.72 10.40
C LEU A 127 8.21 -8.35 8.99
N ARG A 128 9.04 -7.87 8.05
CA ARG A 128 9.13 -8.44 6.70
C ARG A 128 9.71 -9.85 6.71
N SER A 129 10.72 -10.14 7.54
CA SER A 129 11.33 -11.47 7.60
C SER A 129 10.35 -12.55 8.08
N LEU A 130 9.36 -12.15 8.89
CA LEU A 130 8.28 -13.02 9.38
C LEU A 130 7.01 -12.96 8.52
N GLY A 131 6.97 -12.14 7.46
CA GLY A 131 5.79 -11.95 6.62
C GLY A 131 4.61 -11.26 7.30
N LEU A 132 4.86 -10.49 8.37
CA LEU A 132 3.87 -9.79 9.19
C LEU A 132 3.46 -8.45 8.59
N PHE A 133 2.85 -8.50 7.39
CA PHE A 133 2.49 -7.31 6.62
C PHE A 133 1.32 -6.52 7.22
N ASP A 134 0.39 -7.17 7.93
CA ASP A 134 -0.72 -6.50 8.61
C ASP A 134 -0.21 -5.64 9.77
N GLU A 135 0.66 -6.20 10.61
CA GLU A 135 1.29 -5.49 11.72
C GLU A 135 2.21 -4.36 11.22
N LEU A 136 2.95 -4.61 10.13
CA LEU A 136 3.80 -3.59 9.52
C LEU A 136 2.96 -2.43 8.97
N LEU A 137 1.85 -2.72 8.28
CA LEU A 137 0.97 -1.69 7.75
C LEU A 137 0.38 -0.83 8.88
N LEU A 138 -0.10 -1.45 9.97
CA LEU A 138 -0.59 -0.74 11.15
C LEU A 138 0.50 0.13 11.79
N LEU A 139 1.73 -0.38 11.89
CA LEU A 139 2.87 0.37 12.43
C LEU A 139 3.18 1.62 11.58
N GLU A 140 3.22 1.50 10.25
CA GLU A 140 3.46 2.65 9.37
C GLU A 140 2.31 3.67 9.45
N GLU A 141 1.05 3.22 9.54
CA GLU A 141 -0.10 4.11 9.70
C GLU A 141 -0.08 4.86 11.04
N GLU A 142 0.22 4.18 12.15
CA GLU A 142 0.33 4.80 13.48
C GLU A 142 1.40 5.89 13.53
N LEU A 143 2.48 5.72 12.78
CA LEU A 143 3.59 6.68 12.68
C LEU A 143 3.37 7.76 11.62
N GLY A 144 2.27 7.68 10.85
CA GLY A 144 1.96 8.64 9.77
C GLY A 144 2.78 8.44 8.49
N ASN A 145 3.49 7.31 8.35
CA ASN A 145 4.27 6.94 7.16
C ASN A 145 3.36 6.38 6.06
N PHE A 146 2.42 7.19 5.59
CA PHE A 146 1.36 6.73 4.69
C PHE A 146 1.86 6.28 3.31
N LEU A 147 3.01 6.79 2.83
CA LEU A 147 3.60 6.34 1.57
C LEU A 147 4.13 4.90 1.66
N GLU A 148 4.81 4.58 2.76
CA GLU A 148 5.29 3.23 3.04
C GLU A 148 4.11 2.28 3.29
N ALA A 149 3.09 2.71 4.04
CA ALA A 149 1.85 1.94 4.20
C ALA A 149 1.19 1.63 2.84
N ALA A 150 1.11 2.63 1.94
CA ALA A 150 0.57 2.43 0.59
C ALA A 150 1.39 1.40 -0.20
N SER A 151 2.72 1.42 -0.07
CA SER A 151 3.59 0.42 -0.72
C SER A 151 3.32 -1.01 -0.23
N ILE A 152 2.96 -1.18 1.03
CA ILE A 152 2.60 -2.48 1.61
C ILE A 152 1.23 -2.93 1.09
N ALA A 153 0.24 -2.03 1.07
CA ALA A 153 -1.08 -2.32 0.49
C ALA A 153 -0.98 -2.75 -0.98
N LYS A 154 -0.11 -2.08 -1.76
CA LYS A 154 0.21 -2.44 -3.14
C LYS A 154 0.75 -3.87 -3.26
N LEU A 155 1.72 -4.24 -2.42
CA LEU A 155 2.31 -5.58 -2.43
C LEU A 155 1.28 -6.67 -2.10
N ARG A 156 0.27 -6.34 -1.29
CA ARG A 156 -0.85 -7.24 -0.98
C ARG A 156 -1.92 -7.30 -2.08
N GLY A 157 -1.88 -6.38 -3.04
CA GLY A 157 -2.91 -6.25 -4.07
C GLY A 157 -4.20 -5.56 -3.58
N ASP A 158 -4.17 -4.88 -2.43
CA ASP A 158 -5.32 -4.11 -1.93
C ASP A 158 -5.30 -2.69 -2.52
N ILE A 159 -5.83 -2.59 -3.76
CA ILE A 159 -5.80 -1.36 -4.56
C ILE A 159 -6.57 -0.21 -3.88
N LEU A 160 -7.68 -0.51 -3.20
CA LEU A 160 -8.51 0.51 -2.56
C LEU A 160 -7.82 1.05 -1.30
N LEU A 161 -7.20 0.18 -0.51
CA LEU A 161 -6.40 0.60 0.63
C LEU A 161 -5.16 1.39 0.20
N GLU A 162 -4.48 0.97 -0.87
CA GLU A 162 -3.37 1.73 -1.47
C GLU A 162 -3.81 3.15 -1.85
N ALA A 163 -4.95 3.28 -2.55
CA ALA A 163 -5.49 4.57 -2.94
C ALA A 163 -5.81 5.46 -1.71
N ASP A 164 -6.36 4.89 -0.65
CA ASP A 164 -6.70 5.62 0.58
C ASP A 164 -5.46 6.15 1.29
N LEU A 165 -4.41 5.32 1.39
CA LEU A 165 -3.14 5.68 1.99
C LEU A 165 -2.39 6.73 1.15
N LEU A 166 -2.43 6.62 -0.18
CA LEU A 166 -1.93 7.67 -1.07
C LEU A 166 -2.69 8.98 -0.86
N GLY A 167 -4.02 8.94 -0.72
CA GLY A 167 -4.82 10.10 -0.37
C GLY A 167 -4.39 10.75 0.95
N LYS A 168 -4.18 9.95 2.01
CA LYS A 168 -3.66 10.43 3.31
C LYS A 168 -2.27 11.07 3.21
N SER A 169 -1.42 10.57 2.31
CA SER A 169 -0.08 11.13 2.04
C SER A 169 -0.06 12.38 1.15
N GLY A 170 -1.21 12.84 0.66
CA GLY A 170 -1.32 13.95 -0.28
C GLY A 170 -0.96 13.60 -1.73
N LYS A 171 -0.90 12.32 -2.09
CA LYS A 171 -0.70 11.85 -3.48
C LYS A 171 -2.05 11.65 -4.17
N PHE A 172 -2.80 12.73 -4.35
CA PHE A 172 -4.20 12.65 -4.80
C PHE A 172 -4.34 12.22 -6.26
N THR A 173 -3.40 12.58 -7.15
CA THR A 173 -3.38 12.07 -8.53
C THR A 173 -3.36 10.55 -8.56
N GLY A 174 -2.37 9.92 -7.91
CA GLY A 174 -2.24 8.46 -7.88
C GLY A 174 -3.43 7.77 -7.22
N ALA A 175 -3.93 8.33 -6.11
CA ALA A 175 -5.13 7.82 -5.45
C ALA A 175 -6.37 7.82 -6.37
N SER A 176 -6.60 8.92 -7.10
CA SER A 176 -7.73 9.02 -8.03
C SER A 176 -7.61 8.02 -9.17
N GLU A 177 -6.42 7.89 -9.76
CA GLU A 177 -6.16 6.99 -10.88
C GLU A 177 -6.32 5.52 -10.49
N LEU A 178 -5.84 5.11 -9.32
CA LEU A 178 -6.03 3.75 -8.80
C LEU A 178 -7.50 3.41 -8.61
N ILE A 179 -8.30 4.34 -8.08
CA ILE A 179 -9.74 4.13 -7.93
C ILE A 179 -10.41 3.98 -9.32
N LEU A 180 -10.09 4.83 -10.28
CA LEU A 180 -10.63 4.71 -11.64
C LEU A 180 -10.24 3.40 -12.31
N PHE A 181 -9.00 2.94 -12.10
CA PHE A 181 -8.53 1.64 -12.58
C PHE A 181 -9.30 0.49 -11.92
N TYR A 182 -9.45 0.51 -10.60
CA TYR A 182 -10.23 -0.49 -9.86
C TYR A 182 -11.67 -0.56 -10.36
N ILE A 183 -12.32 0.59 -10.58
CA ILE A 183 -13.68 0.66 -11.09
C ILE A 183 -13.77 0.05 -12.49
N LEU A 184 -12.83 0.37 -13.38
CA LEU A 184 -12.79 -0.19 -14.72
C LEU A 184 -12.65 -1.71 -14.66
N ALA A 185 -11.64 -2.22 -13.95
CA ALA A 185 -11.34 -3.64 -13.86
C ALA A 185 -12.54 -4.44 -13.35
N ASN A 186 -13.18 -3.98 -12.28
CA ASN A 186 -14.38 -4.61 -11.74
C ASN A 186 -15.58 -4.48 -12.68
N SER A 187 -15.74 -3.35 -13.36
CA SER A 187 -16.83 -3.18 -14.34
C SER A 187 -16.68 -4.12 -15.54
N LEU A 188 -15.44 -4.44 -15.95
CA LEU A 188 -15.14 -5.34 -17.06
C LEU A 188 -15.22 -6.82 -16.66
N TRP A 189 -14.73 -7.18 -15.46
CA TRP A 189 -14.44 -8.58 -15.08
C TRP A 189 -15.22 -9.10 -13.87
N THR A 190 -16.28 -8.41 -13.47
CA THR A 190 -17.23 -8.93 -12.47
C THR A 190 -17.81 -10.29 -12.89
N SER A 191 -18.16 -11.13 -11.93
CA SER A 191 -18.74 -12.46 -12.17
C SER A 191 -19.93 -12.40 -13.14
N GLY A 192 -19.85 -13.17 -14.24
CA GLY A 192 -20.87 -13.17 -15.30
C GLY A 192 -20.73 -12.05 -16.34
N SER A 193 -19.69 -11.22 -16.25
CA SER A 193 -19.34 -10.25 -17.29
C SER A 193 -18.62 -10.92 -18.45
N THR A 194 -18.95 -10.50 -19.67
CA THR A 194 -18.27 -10.88 -20.92
C THR A 194 -17.27 -9.82 -21.39
N GLY A 195 -16.84 -8.94 -20.48
CA GLY A 195 -15.96 -7.81 -20.78
C GLY A 195 -16.69 -6.54 -21.26
N TRP A 196 -17.95 -6.65 -21.69
CA TRP A 196 -18.79 -5.51 -22.09
C TRP A 196 -20.27 -5.91 -22.10
N PRO A 197 -21.23 -5.02 -21.77
CA PRO A 197 -21.07 -3.64 -21.29
C PRO A 197 -20.49 -3.56 -19.87
N LEU A 198 -19.96 -2.39 -19.50
CA LEU A 198 -19.47 -2.12 -18.14
C LEU A 198 -20.57 -2.44 -17.13
N LYS A 199 -20.33 -3.37 -16.22
CA LYS A 199 -21.31 -3.76 -15.21
C LYS A 199 -21.32 -2.80 -14.02
N GLN A 200 -22.51 -2.64 -13.45
CA GLN A 200 -22.68 -2.02 -12.14
C GLN A 200 -22.21 -3.02 -11.07
N PHE A 201 -21.60 -2.52 -10.00
CA PHE A 201 -21.24 -3.30 -8.83
C PHE A 201 -21.40 -2.47 -7.55
N THR A 202 -21.34 -3.16 -6.40
CA THR A 202 -21.52 -2.54 -5.08
C THR A 202 -20.50 -1.42 -4.84
N HIS A 203 -20.94 -0.29 -4.29
CA HIS A 203 -20.12 0.89 -4.00
C HIS A 203 -19.49 1.61 -5.22
N LYS A 204 -19.78 1.21 -6.46
CA LYS A 204 -19.23 1.89 -7.66
C LYS A 204 -19.47 3.40 -7.64
N GLY A 205 -20.68 3.85 -7.29
CA GLY A 205 -21.01 5.28 -7.20
C GLY A 205 -20.20 6.02 -6.14
N GLU A 206 -20.02 5.43 -4.96
CA GLU A 206 -19.19 5.99 -3.88
C GLU A 206 -17.73 6.12 -4.30
N LEU A 207 -17.20 5.12 -5.00
CA LEU A 207 -15.83 5.15 -5.54
C LEU A 207 -15.66 6.23 -6.61
N LEU A 208 -16.64 6.43 -7.51
CA LEU A 208 -16.61 7.51 -8.49
C LEU A 208 -16.59 8.89 -7.82
N ILE A 209 -17.40 9.07 -6.76
CA ILE A 209 -17.42 10.31 -5.95
C ILE A 209 -16.07 10.50 -5.26
N LYS A 210 -15.50 9.43 -4.70
CA LYS A 210 -14.19 9.46 -4.02
C LYS A 210 -13.05 9.84 -4.96
N ALA A 211 -12.99 9.27 -6.17
CA ALA A 211 -12.02 9.65 -7.19
C ALA A 211 -12.13 11.15 -7.54
N LYS A 212 -13.36 11.67 -7.75
CA LYS A 212 -13.59 13.12 -7.95
C LYS A 212 -13.10 13.93 -6.75
N SER A 213 -13.34 13.46 -5.53
CA SER A 213 -12.94 14.19 -4.30
C SER A 213 -11.43 14.33 -4.16
N PHE A 214 -10.65 13.32 -4.51
CA PHE A 214 -9.19 13.42 -4.53
C PHE A 214 -8.72 14.37 -5.61
N ALA A 215 -9.25 14.26 -6.83
CA ALA A 215 -8.88 15.11 -7.95
C ALA A 215 -9.11 16.62 -7.71
N LYS A 216 -10.07 16.99 -6.85
CA LYS A 216 -10.29 18.40 -6.44
C LYS A 216 -9.11 19.04 -5.72
N ASN A 217 -8.21 18.25 -5.15
CA ASN A 217 -7.03 18.74 -4.43
C ASN A 217 -5.82 18.95 -5.35
N GLU A 218 -5.97 18.72 -6.65
CA GLU A 218 -4.93 18.87 -7.67
C GLU A 218 -5.25 20.07 -8.58
N SER A 219 -4.85 20.01 -9.86
CA SER A 219 -5.18 21.05 -10.85
C SER A 219 -6.59 20.91 -11.41
N ASP A 220 -7.19 22.03 -11.83
CA ASP A 220 -8.49 22.06 -12.54
C ASP A 220 -8.48 21.16 -13.79
N ASN A 221 -7.37 21.12 -14.52
CA ASN A 221 -7.20 20.25 -15.68
C ASN A 221 -7.27 18.75 -15.30
N PHE A 222 -6.67 18.37 -14.16
CA PHE A 222 -6.75 17.00 -13.66
C PHE A 222 -8.16 16.68 -13.15
N TYR A 223 -8.80 17.63 -12.48
CA TYR A 223 -10.18 17.48 -12.04
C TYR A 223 -11.16 17.32 -13.23
N GLU A 224 -11.01 18.11 -14.30
CA GLU A 224 -11.78 17.97 -15.55
C GLU A 224 -11.56 16.59 -16.19
N PHE A 225 -10.31 16.14 -16.24
CA PHE A 225 -9.96 14.80 -16.72
C PHE A 225 -10.67 13.70 -15.92
N VAL A 226 -10.57 13.74 -14.58
CA VAL A 226 -11.22 12.74 -13.71
C VAL A 226 -12.75 12.81 -13.82
N CYS A 227 -13.33 13.99 -13.96
CA CYS A 227 -14.77 14.13 -14.18
C CYS A 227 -15.20 13.44 -15.47
N THR A 228 -14.47 13.68 -16.55
CA THR A 228 -14.71 13.04 -17.85
C THR A 228 -14.62 11.52 -17.75
N GLU A 229 -13.59 10.99 -17.09
CA GLU A 229 -13.41 9.55 -16.89
C GLU A 229 -14.52 8.93 -16.04
N VAL A 230 -15.00 9.63 -15.01
CA VAL A 230 -16.15 9.18 -14.22
C VAL A 230 -17.41 9.11 -15.06
N ASP A 231 -17.66 10.09 -15.91
CA ASP A 231 -18.86 10.12 -16.75
C ASP A 231 -18.80 8.98 -17.81
N VAL A 232 -17.60 8.68 -18.31
CA VAL A 232 -17.36 7.52 -19.20
C VAL A 232 -17.55 6.20 -18.47
N LEU A 233 -17.11 6.06 -17.22
CA LEU A 233 -17.23 4.83 -16.44
C LEU A 233 -18.62 4.63 -15.80
N SER A 234 -19.42 5.69 -15.74
CA SER A 234 -20.78 5.66 -15.21
C SER A 234 -21.68 4.72 -16.02
N ASN A 235 -22.62 4.09 -15.32
CA ASN A 235 -23.68 3.28 -15.90
C ASN A 235 -24.91 4.12 -16.31
N GLU A 236 -24.85 5.43 -16.15
CA GLU A 236 -25.91 6.33 -16.56
C GLU A 236 -26.08 6.34 -18.09
N GLN A 237 -27.35 6.28 -18.50
CA GLN A 237 -27.70 6.36 -19.92
C GLN A 237 -27.46 7.78 -20.40
N SER A 238 -26.65 7.91 -21.45
CA SER A 238 -26.30 9.18 -22.09
C SER A 238 -26.82 9.20 -23.51
N ASN A 239 -27.16 10.38 -24.00
CA ASN A 239 -27.47 10.55 -25.41
C ASN A 239 -26.16 10.66 -26.23
N ILE A 240 -26.26 10.60 -27.56
CA ILE A 240 -25.10 10.60 -28.45
C ILE A 240 -24.32 11.91 -28.36
N PHE A 241 -25.02 13.04 -28.13
CA PHE A 241 -24.38 14.34 -27.91
C PHE A 241 -23.44 14.32 -26.70
N THR A 242 -23.91 13.81 -25.55
CA THR A 242 -23.11 13.68 -24.32
C THR A 242 -21.94 12.71 -24.54
N MET A 243 -22.18 11.56 -25.16
CA MET A 243 -21.11 10.59 -25.44
C MET A 243 -20.02 11.18 -26.36
N MET A 244 -20.41 11.98 -27.37
CA MET A 244 -19.46 12.66 -28.25
C MET A 244 -18.68 13.76 -27.53
N THR A 245 -19.35 14.49 -26.64
CA THR A 245 -18.69 15.49 -25.79
C THR A 245 -17.61 14.83 -24.94
N ASN A 246 -17.93 13.69 -24.30
CA ASN A 246 -16.96 12.89 -23.55
C ASN A 246 -15.83 12.36 -24.45
N LEU A 247 -16.13 11.92 -25.67
CA LEU A 247 -15.09 11.51 -26.63
C LEU A 247 -14.12 12.66 -26.97
N ASN A 248 -14.63 13.87 -27.17
CA ASN A 248 -13.79 15.04 -27.46
C ASN A 248 -12.92 15.44 -26.26
N LEU A 249 -13.50 15.41 -25.05
CA LEU A 249 -12.76 15.67 -23.81
C LEU A 249 -11.67 14.61 -23.58
N THR A 250 -12.00 13.32 -23.73
CA THR A 250 -11.02 12.23 -23.58
C THR A 250 -9.87 12.34 -24.58
N ARG A 251 -10.14 12.74 -25.84
CA ARG A 251 -9.09 13.05 -26.84
C ARG A 251 -8.22 14.22 -26.41
N ARG A 252 -8.83 15.31 -25.91
CA ARG A 252 -8.09 16.48 -25.42
C ARG A 252 -7.17 16.12 -24.25
N HIS A 253 -7.64 15.28 -23.35
CA HIS A 253 -6.85 14.75 -22.23
C HIS A 253 -5.91 13.60 -22.61
N LYS A 254 -5.93 13.13 -23.86
CA LYS A 254 -5.15 11.97 -24.35
C LYS A 254 -5.45 10.68 -23.56
N SER A 255 -6.68 10.52 -23.11
CA SER A 255 -7.14 9.34 -22.39
C SER A 255 -7.43 8.19 -23.35
N ILE A 256 -6.48 7.27 -23.51
CA ILE A 256 -6.66 6.07 -24.35
C ILE A 256 -7.87 5.26 -23.88
N ARG A 257 -7.99 5.05 -22.55
CA ARG A 257 -9.12 4.37 -21.92
C ARG A 257 -10.44 5.07 -22.23
N GLY A 258 -10.51 6.36 -21.94
CA GLY A 258 -11.71 7.17 -22.13
C GLY A 258 -12.17 7.18 -23.58
N GLU A 259 -11.24 7.30 -24.53
CA GLU A 259 -11.54 7.27 -25.96
C GLU A 259 -12.16 5.94 -26.40
N ILE A 260 -11.56 4.81 -26.00
CA ILE A 260 -12.04 3.47 -26.40
C ILE A 260 -13.43 3.21 -25.83
N LEU A 261 -13.64 3.51 -24.56
CA LEU A 261 -14.93 3.31 -23.90
C LEU A 261 -16.01 4.23 -24.48
N SER A 262 -15.67 5.49 -24.74
CA SER A 262 -16.61 6.45 -25.36
C SER A 262 -17.00 6.02 -26.77
N LEU A 263 -16.02 5.64 -27.60
CA LEU A 263 -16.29 5.10 -28.94
C LEU A 263 -17.16 3.84 -28.89
N ARG A 264 -16.90 2.94 -27.94
CA ARG A 264 -17.70 1.73 -27.77
C ARG A 264 -19.14 2.05 -27.36
N LYS A 265 -19.35 2.98 -26.42
CA LYS A 265 -20.70 3.45 -26.03
C LYS A 265 -21.47 4.06 -27.20
N ILE A 266 -20.80 4.87 -28.04
CA ILE A 266 -21.43 5.44 -29.25
C ILE A 266 -21.84 4.35 -30.23
N LEU A 267 -21.00 3.32 -30.42
CA LEU A 267 -21.33 2.17 -31.26
C LEU A 267 -22.52 1.37 -30.72
N ASP A 268 -22.60 1.15 -29.40
CA ASP A 268 -23.77 0.50 -28.81
C ASP A 268 -25.05 1.32 -29.04
N ALA A 269 -24.99 2.65 -28.86
CA ALA A 269 -26.12 3.52 -29.12
C ALA A 269 -26.58 3.44 -30.59
N HIS A 270 -25.65 3.26 -31.53
CA HIS A 270 -25.97 2.96 -32.92
C HIS A 270 -26.69 1.60 -33.08
N PHE A 271 -26.22 0.55 -32.41
CA PHE A 271 -26.78 -0.80 -32.51
C PHE A 271 -28.14 -0.96 -31.82
N GLU A 272 -28.44 -0.13 -30.83
CA GLU A 272 -29.75 -0.09 -30.15
C GLU A 272 -30.83 0.61 -30.98
N LEU A 273 -30.45 1.39 -32.00
CA LEU A 273 -31.39 2.14 -32.84
C LEU A 273 -31.92 1.28 -34.01
N TYR A 274 -33.22 1.41 -34.27
CA TYR A 274 -33.83 0.88 -35.48
C TYR A 274 -33.32 1.61 -36.73
N SER A 275 -33.19 0.90 -37.85
CA SER A 275 -32.78 1.48 -39.13
C SER A 275 -33.66 2.65 -39.59
N SER A 276 -34.94 2.69 -39.17
CA SER A 276 -35.86 3.81 -39.43
C SER A 276 -35.49 5.12 -38.71
N LYS A 277 -34.62 5.07 -37.71
CA LYS A 277 -34.12 6.24 -36.97
C LYS A 277 -32.84 6.82 -37.58
N TYR A 278 -32.25 6.14 -38.55
CA TYR A 278 -31.08 6.64 -39.26
C TYR A 278 -31.49 7.73 -40.24
N VAL A 279 -30.74 8.82 -40.23
CA VAL A 279 -30.85 9.88 -41.22
C VAL A 279 -30.20 9.38 -42.51
N TRP A 280 -31.00 9.28 -43.56
CA TRP A 280 -30.53 9.00 -44.92
C TRP A 280 -30.07 10.31 -45.55
N GLN A 281 -28.90 10.28 -46.19
CA GLN A 281 -28.30 11.45 -46.83
C GLN A 281 -28.10 11.17 -48.31
N ASP A 282 -28.72 12.02 -49.13
CA ASP A 282 -28.64 11.98 -50.59
C ASP A 282 -27.57 12.92 -51.16
N GLU A 283 -26.94 13.74 -50.30
CA GLU A 283 -25.97 14.78 -50.70
C GLU A 283 -24.52 14.38 -50.42
N VAL A 284 -23.61 14.77 -51.32
CA VAL A 284 -22.16 14.52 -51.20
C VAL A 284 -21.57 15.38 -50.08
N ILE A 285 -21.13 14.73 -49.00
CA ILE A 285 -20.54 15.39 -47.84
C ILE A 285 -19.12 15.89 -48.17
N VAL A 286 -18.95 17.21 -48.28
CA VAL A 286 -17.66 17.85 -48.60
C VAL A 286 -16.75 17.97 -47.37
N ASP A 287 -17.32 18.19 -46.19
CA ASP A 287 -16.59 18.26 -44.90
C ASP A 287 -17.22 17.29 -43.90
N SER A 288 -16.61 16.11 -43.79
CA SER A 288 -17.06 15.05 -42.88
C SER A 288 -17.09 15.49 -41.41
N ALA A 289 -16.17 16.35 -40.96
CA ALA A 289 -16.07 16.73 -39.55
C ALA A 289 -17.22 17.67 -39.15
N LYS A 290 -17.44 18.73 -39.93
CA LYS A 290 -18.50 19.72 -39.67
C LYS A 290 -19.90 19.13 -39.83
N HIS A 291 -20.06 18.20 -40.77
CA HIS A 291 -21.31 17.46 -40.96
C HIS A 291 -21.64 16.56 -39.76
N MET A 292 -20.64 15.86 -39.21
CA MET A 292 -20.79 15.06 -38.01
C MET A 292 -21.17 15.91 -36.79
N GLU A 293 -20.55 17.08 -36.59
CA GLU A 293 -20.93 18.01 -35.51
C GLU A 293 -22.40 18.47 -35.64
N GLY A 294 -22.86 18.70 -36.87
CA GLY A 294 -24.26 19.06 -37.17
C GLY A 294 -25.28 17.94 -36.88
N LEU A 295 -24.92 16.67 -37.13
CA LEU A 295 -25.77 15.51 -36.79
C LEU A 295 -25.79 15.24 -35.29
N VAL A 296 -24.63 15.30 -34.65
CA VAL A 296 -24.46 15.04 -33.21
C VAL A 296 -25.19 16.08 -32.37
N SER A 297 -25.13 17.37 -32.74
CA SER A 297 -25.87 18.44 -32.04
C SER A 297 -27.39 18.25 -32.10
N LYS A 298 -27.89 17.50 -33.09
CA LYS A 298 -29.31 17.12 -33.20
C LYS A 298 -29.61 15.75 -32.59
N ASN A 299 -28.62 15.10 -31.96
CA ASN A 299 -28.72 13.74 -31.44
C ASN A 299 -29.17 12.72 -32.52
N GLN A 300 -28.69 12.91 -33.76
CA GLN A 300 -29.01 12.10 -34.92
C GLN A 300 -27.82 11.22 -35.33
N VAL A 301 -28.13 10.09 -35.98
CA VAL A 301 -27.15 9.14 -36.51
C VAL A 301 -27.37 8.88 -37.99
N SER A 302 -26.29 8.55 -38.70
CA SER A 302 -26.34 8.07 -40.08
C SER A 302 -25.44 6.83 -40.26
N VAL A 303 -25.47 6.24 -41.44
CA VAL A 303 -24.56 5.14 -41.79
C VAL A 303 -23.11 5.63 -41.78
N ASP A 304 -22.87 6.87 -42.23
CA ASP A 304 -21.54 7.47 -42.23
C ASP A 304 -20.97 7.63 -40.83
N THR A 305 -21.79 8.07 -39.86
CA THR A 305 -21.32 8.20 -38.47
C THR A 305 -21.02 6.83 -37.87
N LEU A 306 -21.82 5.79 -38.17
CA LEU A 306 -21.54 4.42 -37.75
C LEU A 306 -20.18 3.93 -38.30
N VAL A 307 -19.96 4.07 -39.61
CA VAL A 307 -18.71 3.64 -40.26
C VAL A 307 -17.51 4.38 -39.68
N TYR A 308 -17.64 5.69 -39.46
CA TYR A 308 -16.60 6.50 -38.85
C TYR A 308 -16.23 6.03 -37.44
N PHE A 309 -17.21 5.88 -36.53
CA PHE A 309 -16.93 5.45 -35.16
C PHE A 309 -16.39 4.03 -35.10
N TRP A 310 -16.88 3.14 -35.97
CA TRP A 310 -16.35 1.78 -36.09
C TRP A 310 -14.88 1.80 -36.49
N LYS A 311 -14.53 2.59 -37.51
CA LYS A 311 -13.15 2.75 -37.96
C LYS A 311 -12.26 3.29 -36.83
N CYS A 312 -12.66 4.37 -36.17
CA CYS A 312 -11.90 4.94 -35.05
C CYS A 312 -11.71 3.94 -33.91
N TRP A 313 -12.76 3.22 -33.51
CA TRP A 313 -12.68 2.22 -32.45
C TRP A 313 -11.75 1.08 -32.84
N LYS A 314 -11.91 0.53 -34.05
CA LYS A 314 -11.07 -0.54 -34.58
C LYS A 314 -9.59 -0.14 -34.59
N GLU A 315 -9.26 1.05 -35.10
CA GLU A 315 -7.88 1.55 -35.14
C GLU A 315 -7.25 1.58 -33.75
N LYS A 316 -7.98 2.06 -32.73
CA LYS A 316 -7.48 2.08 -31.34
C LYS A 316 -7.23 0.69 -30.79
N ILE A 317 -8.14 -0.26 -31.04
CA ILE A 317 -7.97 -1.65 -30.59
C ILE A 317 -6.79 -2.32 -31.29
N VAL A 318 -6.67 -2.16 -32.61
CA VAL A 318 -5.54 -2.71 -33.39
C VAL A 318 -4.22 -2.16 -32.86
N ASN A 319 -4.10 -0.85 -32.64
CA ASN A 319 -2.89 -0.24 -32.10
C ASN A 319 -2.50 -0.81 -30.72
N ILE A 320 -3.48 -1.12 -29.86
CA ILE A 320 -3.22 -1.76 -28.56
C ILE A 320 -2.72 -3.18 -28.76
N LEU A 321 -3.36 -3.96 -29.63
CA LEU A 321 -2.96 -5.35 -29.88
C LEU A 321 -1.55 -5.42 -30.49
N GLU A 322 -1.23 -4.53 -31.42
CA GLU A 322 0.11 -4.39 -32.00
C GLU A 322 1.15 -4.00 -30.93
N TYR A 323 0.82 -3.04 -30.07
CA TYR A 323 1.69 -2.65 -28.96
C TYR A 323 1.94 -3.80 -27.99
N LEU A 324 0.90 -4.56 -27.62
CA LEU A 324 1.01 -5.72 -26.75
C LEU A 324 1.82 -6.86 -27.38
N ALA A 325 1.75 -7.04 -28.71
CA ALA A 325 2.55 -8.04 -29.42
C ALA A 325 4.05 -7.70 -29.42
N CYS A 326 4.41 -6.41 -29.32
CA CYS A 326 5.79 -5.94 -29.23
C CYS A 326 6.39 -6.09 -27.82
N ILE A 327 5.57 -6.22 -26.79
CA ILE A 327 6.02 -6.52 -25.43
C ILE A 327 6.14 -8.04 -25.38
N ASP A 328 7.37 -8.57 -25.37
CA ASP A 328 7.68 -10.01 -25.31
C ASP A 328 6.59 -10.80 -24.57
N GLY A 329 5.97 -11.75 -25.26
CA GLY A 329 4.65 -12.33 -24.95
C GLY A 329 4.47 -12.96 -23.56
N GLN A 330 5.47 -12.96 -22.69
CA GLN A 330 5.36 -13.35 -21.29
C GLN A 330 4.71 -12.29 -20.39
N PHE A 331 4.71 -10.99 -20.75
CA PHE A 331 4.12 -9.95 -19.91
C PHE A 331 2.64 -9.65 -20.25
N ALA A 332 2.26 -9.77 -21.53
CA ALA A 332 0.91 -9.43 -22.00
C ALA A 332 -0.20 -10.35 -21.43
N PHE A 333 0.09 -11.63 -21.19
CA PHE A 333 -0.89 -12.57 -20.59
C PHE A 333 -1.10 -12.36 -19.09
N ASN A 334 -0.09 -11.84 -18.37
CA ASN A 334 -0.24 -11.49 -16.95
C ASN A 334 -1.14 -10.26 -16.73
N PHE A 335 -1.15 -9.32 -17.67
CA PHE A 335 -1.98 -8.11 -17.57
C PHE A 335 -3.47 -8.37 -17.86
N LEU A 336 -3.77 -9.41 -18.64
CA LEU A 336 -5.14 -9.78 -19.01
C LEU A 336 -5.76 -10.86 -18.11
N GLY A 337 -5.03 -11.35 -17.09
CA GLY A 337 -5.53 -12.37 -16.17
C GLY A 337 -5.85 -13.71 -16.85
N VAL A 338 -5.25 -13.99 -18.00
CA VAL A 338 -5.49 -15.21 -18.78
C VAL A 338 -4.34 -16.19 -18.57
N TRP A 339 -4.14 -16.68 -17.35
CA TRP A 339 -3.48 -17.97 -17.11
C TRP A 339 -4.08 -18.61 -15.85
N LYS A 340 -4.47 -19.88 -15.98
CA LYS A 340 -5.00 -20.73 -14.91
C LYS A 340 -3.87 -21.45 -14.19
#